data_AF-A0A060NST7-F1
#
_entry.id   AF-A0A060NST7-F1
#
_cell.length_a   1.000
_cell.length_b   1.000
_cell.length_c   1.000
_cell.angle_alpha   90.00
_cell.angle_beta   90.00
_cell.angle_gamma   90.00
#
_symmetry.space_group_name_H-M   'P 1'
#
loop_
_entity.id
_entity.type
_entity.pdbx_description
1 polymer ?
#
loop_
_entity_poly.entity_id
_entity_poly.type
_entity_poly.pdbx_seq_one_letter_code
_entity_poly.pdbx_strand_id
1 'polypeptide(L)'
;MNAQRFIAPNSREAMALAKATFGDSAVILSSRSVDQGFEVVATSEEDLGQLRTQVAAAPKPAQRPEERTQRANLQQRAESQLPRQPAGGSVAQDTETMAMSTLSFQDYVRERMLRKRREAMQSPQRSEPMPSEPTHAQGAAPPRLAAPERDGFRVQPDEHDFRLRFTQSAPEATKPKARPAQSSPAPEAPKIPKAEATPNAAARLTEQIDKLQTLMEERLSTLAWLGQAKQNPIEAGLLLKLIRCGYSPTVARAVMERLPERYAPAEAFRWTQEVLARNLRTHREAGQLCDEGGVFALVGATGVGKTTTAAKLAAQCVQTYGPSSVGLITLDSYRVAGYEQLRSYARMLGVVAHLAHDRAALQDLLELLANKRMVIIDTAGLGQKDPRIAEMMELLDSPSIKKLLVLNAGAHGDTLDEVVHAYVGSGLHGVILSKLDEAAKLGPALDTLIRHQLVLRGLSTGQRVPEDWQRPDAPTLVRLSMATSSKSSFDPKEAELPFYFTESGQVRVPLDGRHV
;
A
#
# COMPACT_ATOMS: atom_id res chain seq x y z
N MET A 1 -24.85 15.15 33.37
CA MET A 1 -23.52 14.54 33.58
C MET A 1 -23.23 14.59 35.06
N ASN A 2 -23.46 13.50 35.79
CA ASN A 2 -23.28 13.44 37.24
C ASN A 2 -21.90 12.87 37.61
N ALA A 3 -20.86 13.31 36.89
CA ALA A 3 -19.49 12.85 37.10
C ALA A 3 -18.90 13.52 38.35
N GLN A 4 -18.42 12.72 39.29
CA GLN A 4 -17.84 13.20 40.55
C GLN A 4 -16.35 12.97 40.60
N ARG A 5 -15.66 13.85 41.34
CA ARG A 5 -14.20 13.83 41.52
C ARG A 5 -13.84 13.40 42.93
N PHE A 6 -12.99 12.40 43.04
CA PHE A 6 -12.40 11.88 44.26
C PHE A 6 -10.90 12.20 44.25
N ILE A 7 -10.36 12.63 45.40
CA ILE A 7 -8.92 12.83 45.60
C ILE A 7 -8.55 12.11 46.89
N ALA A 8 -7.48 11.30 46.84
CA ALA A 8 -6.99 10.56 48.00
C ALA A 8 -5.45 10.48 48.00
N PRO A 9 -4.80 10.18 49.14
CA PRO A 9 -3.34 10.03 49.23
C PRO A 9 -2.71 9.05 48.24
N ASN A 10 -3.46 8.04 47.78
CA ASN A 10 -3.02 7.09 46.77
C ASN A 10 -4.14 6.62 45.84
N SER A 11 -3.76 6.03 44.71
CA SER A 11 -4.67 5.57 43.66
C SER A 11 -5.67 4.51 44.13
N ARG A 12 -5.29 3.65 45.08
CA ARG A 12 -6.15 2.57 45.61
C ARG A 12 -7.31 3.14 46.43
N GLU A 13 -7.04 4.14 47.26
CA GLU A 13 -8.08 4.86 48.02
C GLU A 13 -8.97 5.71 47.12
N ALA A 14 -8.41 6.38 46.11
CA ALA A 14 -9.21 7.15 45.14
C ALA A 14 -10.17 6.24 44.35
N MET A 15 -9.72 5.04 43.95
CA MET A 15 -10.59 4.02 43.33
C MET A 15 -11.63 3.47 44.32
N ALA A 16 -11.27 3.27 45.59
CA ALA A 16 -12.19 2.79 46.61
C ALA A 16 -13.31 3.79 46.91
N LEU A 17 -13.01 5.10 46.93
CA LEU A 17 -14.01 6.17 47.03
C LEU A 17 -14.95 6.19 45.83
N ALA A 18 -14.41 6.17 44.61
CA ALA A 18 -15.22 6.11 43.38
C ALA A 18 -16.16 4.88 43.35
N LYS A 19 -15.66 3.72 43.78
CA LYS A 19 -16.44 2.47 43.90
C LYS A 19 -17.47 2.51 45.05
N ALA A 20 -17.16 3.19 46.16
CA ALA A 20 -18.12 3.36 47.25
C ALA A 20 -19.31 4.27 46.87
N THR A 21 -19.09 5.23 45.95
CA THR A 21 -20.15 6.14 45.46
C THR A 21 -20.97 5.58 44.30
N PHE A 22 -20.35 4.88 43.35
CA PHE A 22 -21.01 4.39 42.13
C PHE A 22 -21.20 2.85 42.06
N GLY A 23 -20.81 2.12 43.12
CA GLY A 23 -20.92 0.66 43.19
C GLY A 23 -19.98 -0.07 42.23
N ASP A 24 -20.30 -1.34 41.92
CA ASP A 24 -19.55 -2.14 40.94
C ASP A 24 -19.65 -1.59 39.50
N SER A 25 -20.66 -0.76 39.19
CA SER A 25 -20.88 -0.12 37.87
C SER A 25 -20.21 1.26 37.72
N ALA A 26 -19.11 1.49 38.45
CA ALA A 26 -18.35 2.73 38.43
C ALA A 26 -17.46 2.84 37.17
N VAL A 27 -17.76 3.78 36.27
CA VAL A 27 -16.95 4.07 35.08
C VAL A 27 -15.99 5.24 35.37
N ILE A 28 -14.69 4.98 35.24
CA ILE A 28 -13.63 5.99 35.38
C ILE A 28 -13.49 6.77 34.07
N LEU A 29 -13.65 8.09 34.13
CA LEU A 29 -13.50 9.01 33.00
C LEU A 29 -12.09 9.60 32.89
N SER A 30 -11.40 9.76 34.02
CA SER A 30 -10.03 10.30 34.08
C SER A 30 -9.36 9.90 35.39
N SER A 31 -8.04 9.70 35.35
CA SER A 31 -7.21 9.51 36.53
C SER A 31 -5.84 10.19 36.34
N ARG A 32 -5.34 10.88 37.37
CA ARG A 32 -4.03 11.54 37.36
C ARG A 32 -3.47 11.75 38.77
N SER A 33 -2.14 11.83 38.87
CA SER A 33 -1.48 12.39 40.04
C SER A 33 -1.56 13.91 40.03
N VAL A 34 -1.71 14.51 41.21
CA VAL A 34 -1.73 15.96 41.47
C VAL A 34 -0.99 16.26 42.78
N ASP A 35 -0.66 17.52 43.04
CA ASP A 35 0.11 17.92 44.25
C ASP A 35 -0.62 17.61 45.58
N GLN A 36 -1.93 17.33 45.52
CA GLN A 36 -2.78 16.93 46.66
C GLN A 36 -3.06 15.41 46.72
N GLY A 37 -2.38 14.58 45.91
CA GLY A 37 -2.52 13.12 45.90
C GLY A 37 -2.89 12.55 44.53
N PHE A 38 -3.83 11.61 44.49
CA PHE A 38 -4.31 10.97 43.28
C PHE A 38 -5.78 11.33 43.03
N GLU A 39 -6.05 11.93 41.87
CA GLU A 39 -7.37 12.38 41.42
C GLU A 39 -8.00 11.33 40.49
N VAL A 40 -9.24 10.94 40.78
CA VAL A 40 -10.08 10.08 39.94
C VAL A 40 -11.41 10.77 39.68
N VAL A 41 -11.83 10.84 38.42
CA VAL A 41 -13.17 11.31 38.02
C VAL A 41 -13.96 10.11 37.53
N ALA A 42 -15.13 9.85 38.12
CA ALA A 42 -15.97 8.70 37.81
C ALA A 42 -17.46 9.07 37.71
N THR A 43 -18.24 8.18 37.08
CA THR A 43 -19.69 8.29 36.89
C THR A 43 -20.32 6.88 36.84
N SER A 44 -21.65 6.76 36.84
CA SER A 44 -22.33 5.48 36.66
C SER A 44 -22.40 5.08 35.18
N GLU A 45 -22.46 3.78 34.92
CA GLU A 45 -22.68 3.24 33.57
C GLU A 45 -24.01 3.70 32.94
N GLU A 46 -25.06 3.90 33.75
CA GLU A 46 -26.37 4.39 33.30
C GLU A 46 -26.31 5.85 32.81
N ASP A 47 -25.62 6.74 33.52
CA ASP A 47 -25.39 8.14 33.11
C ASP A 47 -24.60 8.21 31.78
N LEU A 48 -23.63 7.31 31.62
CA LEU A 48 -22.84 7.18 30.39
C LEU A 48 -23.68 6.68 29.21
N GLY A 49 -24.61 5.75 29.47
CA GLY A 49 -25.57 5.25 28.49
C GLY A 49 -26.48 6.34 27.94
N GLN A 50 -27.06 7.18 28.81
CA GLN A 50 -27.92 8.29 28.42
C GLN A 50 -27.19 9.31 27.52
N LEU A 51 -25.93 9.64 27.86
CA LEU A 51 -25.07 10.51 27.04
C LEU A 51 -24.84 9.96 25.63
N ARG A 52 -24.60 8.65 25.50
CA ARG A 52 -24.35 8.00 24.21
C ARG A 52 -25.55 8.10 23.26
N THR A 53 -26.77 8.00 23.81
CA THR A 53 -28.02 8.18 23.06
C THR A 53 -28.28 9.64 22.68
N GLN A 54 -27.95 10.60 23.54
CA GLN A 54 -28.11 12.03 23.24
C GLN A 54 -27.13 12.53 22.17
N VAL A 55 -25.86 12.11 22.22
CA VAL A 55 -24.83 12.49 21.23
C VAL A 55 -25.15 11.93 19.83
N ALA A 56 -25.86 10.79 19.75
CA ALA A 56 -26.31 10.21 18.49
C ALA A 56 -27.48 10.98 17.81
N ALA A 57 -28.11 11.94 18.48
CA ALA A 57 -29.35 12.59 18.05
C ALA A 57 -29.22 14.08 17.69
N ALA A 58 -28.01 14.67 17.73
CA ALA A 58 -27.79 16.10 17.50
C ALA A 58 -27.22 16.43 16.10
N PRO A 59 -27.75 17.45 15.38
CA PRO A 59 -27.22 17.86 14.08
C PRO A 59 -25.93 18.70 14.19
N LYS A 60 -25.15 18.76 13.10
CA LYS A 60 -23.85 19.46 13.03
C LYS A 60 -23.97 20.98 13.34
N PRO A 61 -23.09 21.56 14.17
CA PRO A 61 -23.01 23.00 14.35
C PRO A 61 -22.31 23.70 13.18
N ALA A 62 -22.71 24.94 12.89
CA ALA A 62 -22.09 25.82 11.90
C ALA A 62 -20.98 26.70 12.52
N GLN A 63 -20.15 27.30 11.66
CA GLN A 63 -19.02 28.15 12.06
C GLN A 63 -19.48 29.52 12.64
N ARG A 64 -18.73 30.05 13.62
CA ARG A 64 -18.77 31.46 14.06
C ARG A 64 -17.34 31.99 14.29
N PRO A 65 -17.07 33.31 14.15
CA PRO A 65 -15.69 33.80 13.99
C PRO A 65 -15.26 34.85 15.05
N GLU A 66 -14.98 34.47 16.29
CA GLU A 66 -14.65 35.41 17.38
C GLU A 66 -13.42 35.02 18.26
N GLU A 67 -12.31 34.54 17.67
CA GLU A 67 -11.08 34.20 18.45
C GLU A 67 -9.83 35.05 18.15
N ARG A 68 -9.86 35.98 17.18
CA ARG A 68 -8.63 36.72 16.79
C ARG A 68 -8.13 37.74 17.81
N THR A 69 -9.01 38.30 18.64
CA THR A 69 -8.68 39.49 19.45
C THR A 69 -7.91 39.19 20.74
N GLN A 70 -8.04 37.98 21.31
CA GLN A 70 -7.42 37.66 22.61
C GLN A 70 -5.94 37.24 22.51
N ARG A 71 -5.47 36.72 21.38
CA ARG A 71 -4.07 36.26 21.23
C ARG A 71 -3.04 37.38 21.26
N ALA A 72 -3.39 38.59 20.81
CA ALA A 72 -2.45 39.72 20.74
C ALA A 72 -1.93 40.17 22.13
N ASN A 73 -2.83 40.30 23.11
CA ASN A 73 -2.48 40.82 24.45
C ASN A 73 -1.66 39.84 25.30
N LEU A 74 -1.70 38.54 25.00
CA LEU A 74 -0.90 37.54 25.69
C LEU A 74 0.56 37.54 25.20
N GLN A 75 0.79 37.78 23.91
CA GLN A 75 2.11 37.72 23.31
C GLN A 75 3.02 38.88 23.76
N GLN A 76 2.49 40.10 23.88
CA GLN A 76 3.22 41.26 24.42
C GLN A 76 3.62 41.14 25.90
N ARG A 77 2.99 40.22 26.67
CA ARG A 77 3.37 39.97 28.07
C ARG A 77 4.47 38.93 28.25
N ALA A 78 4.81 38.16 27.22
CA ALA A 78 5.83 37.12 27.29
C ALA A 78 7.26 37.64 27.03
N GLU A 79 7.42 38.74 26.29
CA GLU A 79 8.73 39.24 25.82
C GLU A 79 9.51 40.05 26.87
N SER A 80 8.94 40.31 28.06
CA SER A 80 9.52 41.18 29.09
C SER A 80 10.15 40.46 30.29
N GLN A 81 10.22 39.12 30.29
CA GLN A 81 10.67 38.32 31.45
C GLN A 81 11.73 37.25 31.10
N LEU A 82 12.86 37.67 30.52
CA LEU A 82 14.04 36.80 30.34
C LEU A 82 15.34 37.51 30.77
N PRO A 83 16.19 36.90 31.62
CA PRO A 83 17.46 37.49 32.04
C PRO A 83 18.52 37.39 30.93
N ARG A 84 19.48 38.33 30.93
CA ARG A 84 20.66 38.29 30.06
C ARG A 84 21.85 37.66 30.79
N GLN A 85 22.60 36.79 30.11
CA GLN A 85 23.91 36.30 30.55
C GLN A 85 24.92 36.37 29.38
N PRO A 86 26.25 36.36 29.66
CA PRO A 86 27.26 36.89 28.73
C PRO A 86 27.74 35.88 27.69
N ALA A 87 28.32 36.40 26.60
CA ALA A 87 28.94 35.60 25.54
C ALA A 87 30.45 35.37 25.81
N GLY A 88 30.91 34.13 25.70
CA GLY A 88 32.33 33.78 25.82
C GLY A 88 32.59 32.36 26.33
N GLY A 89 32.38 31.36 25.48
CA GLY A 89 32.72 29.94 25.74
C GLY A 89 33.33 29.31 24.50
N SER A 90 34.11 28.24 24.66
CA SER A 90 34.78 27.55 23.54
C SER A 90 34.23 26.14 23.32
N VAL A 91 34.18 25.72 22.06
CA VAL A 91 33.53 24.48 21.58
C VAL A 91 33.97 23.21 22.33
N ALA A 92 35.20 23.19 22.87
CA ALA A 92 35.74 22.06 23.63
C ALA A 92 35.07 21.85 25.01
N GLN A 93 34.51 22.90 25.64
CA GLN A 93 33.83 22.80 26.94
C GLN A 93 32.35 22.40 26.77
N ASP A 94 31.71 22.82 25.68
CA ASP A 94 30.34 22.39 25.35
C ASP A 94 30.29 20.86 25.11
N THR A 95 31.33 20.27 24.53
CA THR A 95 31.40 18.82 24.27
C THR A 95 31.45 17.94 25.52
N GLU A 96 31.97 18.44 26.66
CA GLU A 96 31.89 17.71 27.93
C GLU A 96 30.52 17.89 28.61
N THR A 97 29.88 19.04 28.40
CA THR A 97 28.59 19.39 29.02
C THR A 97 27.38 18.76 28.29
N MET A 98 27.53 18.35 27.02
CA MET A 98 26.45 17.77 26.22
C MET A 98 26.23 16.24 26.40
N ALA A 99 26.84 15.62 27.40
CA ALA A 99 26.50 14.25 27.78
C ALA A 99 25.10 14.20 28.46
N MET A 100 24.14 13.57 27.77
CA MET A 100 22.81 13.14 28.27
C MET A 100 21.71 14.21 28.47
N SER A 101 20.98 14.55 27.39
CA SER A 101 19.50 14.61 27.43
C SER A 101 18.90 14.65 26.01
N THR A 102 17.73 14.03 25.81
CA THR A 102 16.97 14.14 24.55
C THR A 102 16.23 15.48 24.40
N LEU A 103 16.12 16.30 25.45
CA LEU A 103 15.54 17.64 25.36
C LEU A 103 16.48 18.62 24.62
N SER A 104 17.76 18.67 24.99
CA SER A 104 18.71 19.65 24.43
C SER A 104 18.87 19.53 22.91
N PHE A 105 18.71 18.33 22.35
CA PHE A 105 18.71 18.12 20.90
C PHE A 105 17.48 18.74 20.20
N GLN A 106 16.30 18.74 20.83
CA GLN A 106 15.12 19.41 20.27
C GLN A 106 15.29 20.93 20.27
N ASP A 107 15.90 21.48 21.31
CA ASP A 107 16.23 22.91 21.37
C ASP A 107 17.34 23.29 20.38
N TYR A 108 18.38 22.46 20.19
CA TYR A 108 19.39 22.67 19.16
C TYR A 108 18.80 22.74 17.74
N VAL A 109 17.88 21.84 17.39
CA VAL A 109 17.18 21.87 16.09
C VAL A 109 16.30 23.13 15.97
N ARG A 110 15.59 23.50 17.05
CA ARG A 110 14.78 24.73 17.14
C ARG A 110 15.62 25.99 16.95
N GLU A 111 16.78 26.10 17.60
CA GLU A 111 17.72 27.21 17.41
C GLU A 111 18.27 27.26 15.98
N ARG A 112 18.64 26.11 15.39
CA ARG A 112 19.12 26.05 14.01
C ARG A 112 18.05 26.52 13.01
N MET A 113 16.78 26.17 13.22
CA MET A 113 15.67 26.71 12.42
C MET A 113 15.49 28.22 12.61
N LEU A 114 15.49 28.71 13.86
CA LEU A 114 15.36 30.13 14.17
C LEU A 114 16.51 30.97 13.58
N ARG A 115 17.72 30.43 13.57
CA ARG A 115 18.90 31.03 12.93
C ARG A 115 18.75 31.09 11.41
N LYS A 116 18.48 29.97 10.73
CA LYS A 116 18.26 29.90 9.27
C LYS A 116 17.13 30.86 8.83
N ARG A 117 16.08 31.02 9.67
CA ARG A 117 14.96 31.95 9.44
C ARG A 117 15.32 33.42 9.68
N ARG A 118 16.24 33.74 10.60
CA ARG A 118 16.78 35.11 10.76
C ARG A 118 17.71 35.47 9.61
N GLU A 119 18.60 34.57 9.20
CA GLU A 119 19.50 34.74 8.06
C GLU A 119 18.70 34.95 6.75
N ALA A 120 17.59 34.23 6.56
CA ALA A 120 16.67 34.46 5.44
C ALA A 120 15.94 35.81 5.49
N MET A 121 15.61 36.35 6.68
CA MET A 121 14.98 37.67 6.84
C MET A 121 15.97 38.85 6.88
N GLN A 122 17.28 38.59 6.97
CA GLN A 122 18.34 39.60 7.00
C GLN A 122 19.13 39.69 5.68
N SER A 123 18.78 38.88 4.68
CA SER A 123 19.41 38.88 3.35
C SER A 123 18.87 40.07 2.51
N PRO A 124 19.69 41.07 2.15
CA PRO A 124 19.21 42.20 1.34
C PRO A 124 18.88 41.75 -0.09
N GLN A 125 17.79 42.28 -0.66
CA GLN A 125 17.44 42.02 -2.05
C GLN A 125 18.53 42.55 -3.00
N ARG A 126 19.27 41.65 -3.63
CA ARG A 126 20.04 41.98 -4.85
C ARG A 126 19.09 41.88 -6.04
N SER A 127 18.84 43.01 -6.70
CA SER A 127 18.15 43.06 -7.98
C SER A 127 19.09 42.65 -9.11
N GLU A 128 18.85 41.49 -9.74
CA GLU A 128 19.54 41.12 -10.98
C GLU A 128 18.80 41.72 -12.19
N PRO A 129 19.51 42.33 -13.15
CA PRO A 129 18.92 42.88 -14.37
C PRO A 129 18.67 41.78 -15.41
N MET A 130 17.60 41.91 -16.20
CA MET A 130 17.30 40.97 -17.29
C MET A 130 18.30 41.10 -18.46
N PRO A 131 18.77 39.98 -19.05
CA PRO A 131 19.44 40.00 -20.35
C PRO A 131 18.45 40.26 -21.50
N SER A 132 18.84 41.09 -22.46
CA SER A 132 18.11 41.32 -23.71
C SER A 132 18.52 40.36 -24.83
N GLU A 133 17.64 40.18 -25.82
CA GLU A 133 17.92 39.40 -27.05
C GLU A 133 19.07 39.99 -27.89
N PRO A 134 19.74 39.14 -28.68
CA PRO A 134 20.23 39.54 -29.99
C PRO A 134 19.72 38.64 -31.13
N THR A 135 19.47 39.23 -32.30
CA THR A 135 18.81 38.59 -33.46
C THR A 135 19.78 37.89 -34.43
N HIS A 136 19.35 36.76 -34.99
CA HIS A 136 19.81 36.04 -36.21
C HIS A 136 21.26 36.15 -36.72
N ALA A 137 21.89 34.97 -36.89
CA ALA A 137 22.72 34.63 -38.05
C ALA A 137 22.40 33.20 -38.54
N GLN A 138 22.73 32.89 -39.81
CA GLN A 138 22.42 31.59 -40.45
C GLN A 138 23.68 30.71 -40.59
N GLY A 139 23.55 29.37 -40.54
CA GLY A 139 24.69 28.47 -40.81
C GLY A 139 24.41 26.97 -40.71
N ALA A 140 24.53 26.28 -41.86
CA ALA A 140 24.66 24.84 -42.14
C ALA A 140 24.66 23.76 -41.02
N ALA A 141 24.03 22.61 -41.31
CA ALA A 141 24.06 21.40 -40.48
C ALA A 141 24.89 20.23 -41.10
N PRO A 142 25.71 19.52 -40.30
CA PRO A 142 26.30 18.21 -40.63
C PRO A 142 25.46 17.03 -40.06
N PRO A 143 25.73 15.75 -40.43
CA PRO A 143 24.63 14.82 -40.76
C PRO A 143 24.27 13.75 -39.73
N ARG A 144 23.09 13.12 -39.92
CA ARG A 144 22.71 11.84 -39.32
C ARG A 144 23.46 10.69 -40.02
N LEU A 145 23.99 9.75 -39.25
CA LEU A 145 24.46 8.45 -39.74
C LEU A 145 23.29 7.46 -39.85
N ALA A 146 23.37 6.55 -40.82
CA ALA A 146 22.34 5.56 -41.13
C ALA A 146 22.69 4.15 -40.59
N ALA A 147 21.69 3.29 -40.45
CA ALA A 147 21.86 1.88 -40.07
C ALA A 147 22.07 0.97 -41.31
N PRO A 148 22.77 -0.17 -41.16
CA PRO A 148 22.89 -1.19 -42.21
C PRO A 148 22.06 -2.47 -41.95
N GLU A 149 21.70 -3.15 -43.03
CA GLU A 149 21.26 -4.55 -43.12
C GLU A 149 22.01 -5.19 -44.32
N ARG A 150 22.19 -6.51 -44.51
CA ARG A 150 21.84 -7.77 -43.79
C ARG A 150 22.93 -8.82 -44.20
N ASP A 151 22.97 -10.12 -43.93
CA ASP A 151 22.11 -11.15 -43.31
C ASP A 151 23.01 -12.35 -42.88
N GLY A 152 22.42 -13.44 -42.34
CA GLY A 152 22.97 -14.79 -42.52
C GLY A 152 23.39 -15.57 -41.26
N PHE A 153 22.54 -16.57 -40.91
CA PHE A 153 22.84 -17.95 -40.46
C PHE A 153 24.18 -18.27 -39.71
N ARG A 154 24.24 -19.08 -38.63
CA ARG A 154 23.41 -20.27 -38.30
C ARG A 154 23.62 -20.80 -36.84
N VAL A 155 22.58 -21.46 -36.30
CA VAL A 155 22.55 -22.45 -35.18
C VAL A 155 22.57 -21.95 -33.72
N GLN A 156 21.84 -22.69 -32.86
CA GLN A 156 21.49 -22.45 -31.46
C GLN A 156 22.38 -23.26 -30.48
N PRO A 157 22.19 -23.08 -29.17
CA PRO A 157 21.49 -24.11 -28.40
C PRO A 157 20.17 -23.64 -27.76
N ASP A 158 19.26 -24.56 -27.44
CA ASP A 158 17.95 -24.25 -26.85
C ASP A 158 18.04 -23.93 -25.35
N GLU A 159 17.68 -22.69 -24.98
CA GLU A 159 17.18 -22.34 -23.64
C GLU A 159 15.84 -21.62 -23.76
N HIS A 160 14.74 -22.29 -23.38
CA HIS A 160 13.40 -21.69 -23.41
C HIS A 160 13.13 -20.85 -22.14
N ASP A 161 13.35 -19.54 -22.21
CA ASP A 161 12.92 -18.56 -21.20
C ASP A 161 11.38 -18.34 -21.24
N PHE A 162 10.64 -19.29 -20.65
CA PHE A 162 9.18 -19.30 -20.61
C PHE A 162 8.60 -18.22 -19.68
N ARG A 163 8.28 -17.04 -20.25
CA ARG A 163 7.53 -15.97 -19.59
C ARG A 163 6.06 -15.97 -20.00
N LEU A 164 5.15 -15.95 -19.02
CA LEU A 164 3.73 -15.74 -19.25
C LEU A 164 3.50 -14.30 -19.74
N ARG A 165 2.83 -14.13 -20.89
CA ARG A 165 2.42 -12.82 -21.43
C ARG A 165 0.91 -12.67 -21.27
N PHE A 166 0.48 -11.65 -20.56
CA PHE A 166 -0.92 -11.25 -20.46
C PHE A 166 -1.15 -10.04 -21.37
N THR A 167 -2.10 -10.13 -22.31
CA THR A 167 -2.45 -9.04 -23.23
C THR A 167 -3.68 -8.28 -22.73
N GLN A 168 -3.54 -6.98 -22.51
CA GLN A 168 -4.68 -6.08 -22.38
C GLN A 168 -5.13 -5.63 -23.77
N SER A 169 -6.44 -5.61 -24.02
CA SER A 169 -7.03 -5.23 -25.31
C SER A 169 -8.11 -4.17 -25.12
N ALA A 170 -7.95 -3.03 -25.80
CA ALA A 170 -8.96 -1.98 -25.90
C ALA A 170 -9.01 -1.47 -27.35
N PRO A 171 -10.19 -1.40 -28.01
CA PRO A 171 -10.31 -0.91 -29.38
C PRO A 171 -10.62 0.60 -29.45
N GLU A 172 -10.00 1.28 -30.43
CA GLU A 172 -10.25 2.68 -30.78
C GLU A 172 -11.07 2.78 -32.09
N ALA A 173 -11.86 3.83 -32.30
CA ALA A 173 -12.89 3.90 -33.35
C ALA A 173 -12.77 5.10 -34.30
N THR A 174 -12.91 4.87 -35.61
CA THR A 174 -12.99 5.92 -36.66
C THR A 174 -14.04 5.61 -37.76
N LYS A 175 -14.42 6.61 -38.57
CA LYS A 175 -15.50 6.60 -39.60
C LYS A 175 -14.94 7.04 -40.97
N PRO A 176 -15.54 6.66 -42.12
CA PRO A 176 -16.39 7.60 -42.91
C PRO A 176 -17.47 6.89 -43.80
N LYS A 177 -18.02 7.49 -44.90
CA LYS A 177 -19.13 8.48 -44.95
C LYS A 177 -19.71 8.68 -46.39
N ALA A 178 -21.03 8.43 -46.60
CA ALA A 178 -21.95 8.88 -47.71
C ALA A 178 -21.63 8.50 -49.21
N ARG A 179 -22.55 7.93 -50.06
CA ARG A 179 -23.83 8.40 -50.73
C ARG A 179 -23.58 9.26 -52.02
N PRO A 180 -24.50 9.41 -53.04
CA PRO A 180 -25.92 9.01 -53.17
C PRO A 180 -26.41 8.53 -54.59
N ALA A 181 -27.72 8.69 -54.88
CA ALA A 181 -28.52 8.50 -56.14
C ALA A 181 -29.25 7.12 -56.31
N GLN A 182 -30.29 6.89 -57.15
CA GLN A 182 -31.48 7.62 -57.71
C GLN A 182 -32.42 6.59 -58.43
N SER A 183 -33.68 6.80 -58.84
CA SER A 183 -34.87 7.44 -58.21
C SER A 183 -36.18 7.31 -59.04
N SER A 184 -37.31 6.85 -58.44
CA SER A 184 -38.73 7.15 -58.81
C SER A 184 -39.36 6.49 -60.07
N PRO A 185 -40.72 6.47 -60.26
CA PRO A 185 -41.84 7.02 -59.46
C PRO A 185 -42.93 5.98 -59.00
N ALA A 186 -44.10 6.46 -58.53
CA ALA A 186 -45.13 5.71 -57.77
C ALA A 186 -46.52 5.59 -58.45
N PRO A 187 -47.53 5.00 -57.76
CA PRO A 187 -48.66 5.83 -57.30
C PRO A 187 -49.15 5.58 -55.85
N GLU A 188 -50.07 6.44 -55.39
CA GLU A 188 -50.76 6.48 -54.08
C GLU A 188 -51.95 5.49 -53.95
N ALA A 189 -52.60 5.25 -52.79
CA ALA A 189 -52.24 5.30 -51.36
C ALA A 189 -53.41 4.67 -50.54
N PRO A 190 -53.18 4.24 -49.28
CA PRO A 190 -53.94 4.88 -48.18
C PRO A 190 -53.09 5.18 -46.93
N LYS A 191 -53.59 6.08 -46.07
CA LYS A 191 -52.86 6.62 -44.92
C LYS A 191 -53.00 5.72 -43.68
N ILE A 192 -51.87 5.28 -43.13
CA ILE A 192 -51.73 4.65 -41.80
C ILE A 192 -50.88 5.59 -40.94
N PRO A 193 -51.19 5.83 -39.64
CA PRO A 193 -50.34 6.65 -38.77
C PRO A 193 -48.95 6.03 -38.65
N LYS A 194 -47.91 6.81 -38.95
CA LYS A 194 -46.51 6.36 -38.83
C LYS A 194 -46.14 6.20 -37.36
N ALA A 195 -45.81 4.98 -36.96
CA ALA A 195 -44.95 4.79 -35.79
C ALA A 195 -43.57 5.36 -36.13
N GLU A 196 -43.13 6.40 -35.41
CA GLU A 196 -41.79 6.94 -35.59
C GLU A 196 -40.77 5.94 -35.04
N ALA A 197 -40.05 5.27 -35.94
CA ALA A 197 -38.91 4.43 -35.61
C ALA A 197 -37.76 5.31 -35.08
N THR A 198 -37.81 5.66 -33.79
CA THR A 198 -36.77 6.46 -33.16
C THR A 198 -35.41 5.78 -33.32
N PRO A 199 -34.32 6.52 -33.62
CA PRO A 199 -33.00 5.93 -33.81
C PRO A 199 -32.47 5.20 -32.56
N ASN A 200 -33.03 5.53 -31.39
CA ASN A 200 -32.78 4.87 -30.11
C ASN A 200 -33.30 3.41 -30.09
N ALA A 201 -34.34 3.06 -30.85
CA ALA A 201 -34.84 1.68 -30.93
C ALA A 201 -33.86 0.76 -31.67
N ALA A 202 -33.28 1.23 -32.78
CA ALA A 202 -32.25 0.48 -33.50
C ALA A 202 -30.97 0.34 -32.66
N ALA A 203 -30.53 1.41 -31.98
CA ALA A 203 -29.36 1.37 -31.10
C ALA A 203 -29.53 0.40 -29.92
N ARG A 204 -30.71 0.34 -29.31
CA ARG A 204 -31.04 -0.64 -28.26
C ARG A 204 -31.09 -2.06 -28.80
N LEU A 205 -31.56 -2.27 -30.03
CA LEU A 205 -31.58 -3.58 -30.66
C LEU A 205 -30.15 -4.06 -30.97
N THR A 206 -29.25 -3.18 -31.44
CA THR A 206 -27.82 -3.54 -31.57
C THR A 206 -27.20 -3.81 -30.21
N GLU A 207 -27.43 -2.98 -29.19
CA GLU A 207 -26.93 -3.23 -27.82
C GLU A 207 -27.45 -4.56 -27.23
N GLN A 208 -28.67 -4.97 -27.57
CA GLN A 208 -29.23 -6.27 -27.21
C GLN A 208 -28.62 -7.43 -28.02
N ILE A 209 -28.35 -7.24 -29.31
CA ILE A 209 -27.66 -8.21 -30.17
C ILE A 209 -26.22 -8.41 -29.70
N ASP A 210 -25.49 -7.33 -29.41
CA ASP A 210 -24.12 -7.37 -28.91
C ASP A 210 -24.07 -8.16 -27.59
N LYS A 211 -24.97 -7.85 -26.63
CA LYS A 211 -25.09 -8.60 -25.37
C LYS A 211 -25.46 -10.08 -25.58
N LEU A 212 -26.33 -10.40 -26.55
CA LEU A 212 -26.65 -11.77 -26.90
C LEU A 212 -25.46 -12.49 -27.56
N GLN A 213 -24.66 -11.79 -28.37
CA GLN A 213 -23.43 -12.33 -28.96
C GLN A 213 -22.39 -12.62 -27.88
N THR A 214 -22.12 -11.68 -26.96
CA THR A 214 -21.23 -11.90 -25.81
C THR A 214 -21.69 -13.11 -24.99
N LEU A 215 -22.97 -13.17 -24.60
CA LEU A 215 -23.53 -14.30 -23.86
C LEU A 215 -23.46 -15.63 -24.65
N MET A 216 -23.56 -15.61 -25.98
CA MET A 216 -23.41 -16.81 -26.81
C MET A 216 -21.95 -17.24 -26.95
N GLU A 217 -21.00 -16.32 -27.10
CA GLU A 217 -19.56 -16.60 -27.13
C GLU A 217 -19.06 -17.12 -25.77
N GLU A 218 -19.55 -16.59 -24.66
CA GLU A 218 -19.31 -17.09 -23.30
C GLU A 218 -19.87 -18.52 -23.11
N ARG A 219 -21.10 -18.78 -23.58
CA ARG A 219 -21.69 -20.12 -23.47
C ARG A 219 -21.01 -21.13 -24.39
N LEU A 220 -20.61 -20.73 -25.60
CA LEU A 220 -19.87 -21.57 -26.55
C LEU A 220 -18.44 -21.86 -26.06
N SER A 221 -17.71 -20.86 -25.58
CA SER A 221 -16.39 -21.05 -24.98
C SER A 221 -16.45 -21.90 -23.72
N THR A 222 -17.50 -21.78 -22.89
CA THR A 222 -17.68 -22.69 -21.74
C THR A 222 -18.01 -24.12 -22.17
N LEU A 223 -18.80 -24.33 -23.22
CA LEU A 223 -19.07 -25.67 -23.76
C LEU A 223 -17.82 -26.31 -24.38
N ALA A 224 -17.02 -25.54 -25.10
CA ALA A 224 -15.71 -25.97 -25.59
C ALA A 224 -14.76 -26.34 -24.42
N TRP A 225 -14.73 -25.52 -23.37
CA TRP A 225 -13.95 -25.80 -22.16
C TRP A 225 -14.43 -27.07 -21.43
N LEU A 226 -15.75 -27.30 -21.32
CA LEU A 226 -16.32 -28.54 -20.76
C LEU A 226 -16.04 -29.78 -21.62
N GLY A 227 -15.78 -29.61 -22.92
CA GLY A 227 -15.26 -30.64 -23.81
C GLY A 227 -13.78 -30.93 -23.54
N GLN A 228 -12.94 -29.89 -23.50
CA GLN A 228 -11.49 -30.00 -23.31
C GLN A 228 -11.10 -30.51 -21.90
N ALA A 229 -11.76 -30.03 -20.84
CA ALA A 229 -11.52 -30.51 -19.48
C ALA A 229 -11.91 -31.99 -19.28
N LYS A 230 -12.74 -32.57 -20.17
CA LYS A 230 -13.00 -34.01 -20.24
C LYS A 230 -11.99 -34.80 -21.07
N GLN A 231 -11.20 -34.13 -21.92
CA GLN A 231 -10.19 -34.76 -22.78
C GLN A 231 -8.85 -34.94 -22.06
N ASN A 232 -8.49 -34.07 -21.10
CA ASN A 232 -7.28 -34.23 -20.27
C ASN A 232 -7.58 -34.19 -18.76
N PRO A 233 -7.68 -35.36 -18.08
CA PRO A 233 -7.96 -35.40 -16.64
C PRO A 233 -6.79 -34.91 -15.77
N ILE A 234 -5.55 -34.90 -16.28
CA ILE A 234 -4.38 -34.39 -15.55
C ILE A 234 -4.47 -32.87 -15.45
N GLU A 235 -4.79 -32.22 -16.57
CA GLU A 235 -4.99 -30.76 -16.64
C GLU A 235 -6.15 -30.30 -15.76
N ALA A 236 -7.31 -30.96 -15.84
CA ALA A 236 -8.46 -30.66 -15.00
C ALA A 236 -8.14 -30.78 -13.49
N GLY A 237 -7.38 -31.81 -13.09
CA GLY A 237 -6.93 -32.00 -11.71
C GLY A 237 -5.94 -30.93 -11.24
N LEU A 238 -5.01 -30.50 -12.11
CA LEU A 238 -4.05 -29.44 -11.80
C LEU A 238 -4.73 -28.06 -11.74
N LEU A 239 -5.65 -27.76 -12.64
CA LEU A 239 -6.47 -26.55 -12.64
C LEU A 239 -7.29 -26.43 -11.35
N LEU A 240 -7.97 -27.51 -10.94
CA LEU A 240 -8.67 -27.59 -9.66
C LEU A 240 -7.73 -27.37 -8.46
N LYS A 241 -6.53 -27.98 -8.50
CA LYS A 241 -5.52 -27.82 -7.45
C LYS A 241 -5.02 -26.36 -7.35
N LEU A 242 -4.80 -25.68 -8.47
CA LEU A 242 -4.37 -24.28 -8.50
C LEU A 242 -5.44 -23.34 -7.91
N ILE A 243 -6.72 -23.52 -8.28
CA ILE A 243 -7.83 -22.73 -7.73
C ILE A 243 -8.00 -22.98 -6.22
N ARG A 244 -7.91 -24.25 -5.78
CA ARG A 244 -7.92 -24.58 -4.33
C ARG A 244 -6.74 -23.95 -3.58
N CYS A 245 -5.57 -23.87 -4.19
CA CYS A 245 -4.42 -23.15 -3.62
C CYS A 245 -4.58 -21.62 -3.64
N GLY A 246 -5.60 -21.08 -4.31
CA GLY A 246 -5.94 -19.66 -4.36
C GLY A 246 -5.29 -18.88 -5.51
N TYR A 247 -4.83 -19.57 -6.57
CA TYR A 247 -4.43 -18.92 -7.82
C TYR A 247 -5.65 -18.47 -8.62
N SER A 248 -5.53 -17.37 -9.36
CA SER A 248 -6.58 -16.86 -10.23
C SER A 248 -6.86 -17.83 -11.40
N PRO A 249 -8.10 -17.85 -11.93
CA PRO A 249 -8.40 -18.54 -13.19
C PRO A 249 -7.48 -18.13 -14.34
N THR A 250 -7.04 -16.85 -14.36
CA THR A 250 -6.15 -16.28 -15.38
C THR A 250 -4.75 -16.90 -15.34
N VAL A 251 -4.10 -16.96 -14.18
CA VAL A 251 -2.79 -17.63 -14.04
C VAL A 251 -2.92 -19.14 -14.23
N ALA A 252 -3.98 -19.75 -13.68
CA ALA A 252 -4.17 -21.19 -13.80
C ALA A 252 -4.37 -21.63 -15.26
N ARG A 253 -5.23 -20.98 -16.04
CA ARG A 253 -5.39 -21.21 -17.49
C ARG A 253 -4.07 -20.98 -18.22
N ALA A 254 -3.39 -19.85 -17.99
CA ALA A 254 -2.15 -19.53 -18.68
C ALA A 254 -1.00 -20.54 -18.41
N VAL A 255 -1.02 -21.26 -17.29
CA VAL A 255 -0.09 -22.38 -17.05
C VAL A 255 -0.59 -23.68 -17.71
N MET A 256 -1.88 -24.00 -17.62
CA MET A 256 -2.45 -25.23 -18.22
C MET A 256 -2.39 -25.24 -19.76
N GLU A 257 -2.65 -24.11 -20.43
CA GLU A 257 -2.49 -23.92 -21.89
C GLU A 257 -1.11 -24.30 -22.44
N ARG A 258 -0.10 -24.40 -21.57
CA ARG A 258 1.31 -24.63 -21.93
C ARG A 258 1.83 -25.97 -21.42
N LEU A 259 0.99 -26.77 -20.76
CA LEU A 259 1.31 -28.07 -20.20
C LEU A 259 1.56 -29.10 -21.34
N PRO A 260 2.73 -29.76 -21.41
CA PRO A 260 2.96 -30.78 -22.42
C PRO A 260 2.06 -32.01 -22.25
N GLU A 261 1.28 -32.33 -23.29
CA GLU A 261 0.30 -33.43 -23.35
C GLU A 261 0.86 -34.81 -22.95
N ARG A 262 2.18 -34.99 -23.04
CA ARG A 262 2.89 -36.27 -22.87
C ARG A 262 3.18 -36.63 -21.40
N TYR A 263 3.04 -35.69 -20.46
CA TYR A 263 3.56 -35.81 -19.11
C TYR A 263 2.69 -36.67 -18.18
N ALA A 264 3.33 -37.55 -17.41
CA ALA A 264 2.67 -38.26 -16.33
C ALA A 264 2.25 -37.28 -15.20
N PRO A 265 1.25 -37.61 -14.36
CA PRO A 265 0.71 -36.66 -13.37
C PRO A 265 1.75 -36.02 -12.43
N ALA A 266 2.78 -36.78 -12.03
CA ALA A 266 3.86 -36.27 -11.19
C ALA A 266 4.83 -35.31 -11.93
N GLU A 267 5.01 -35.51 -13.23
CA GLU A 267 5.84 -34.65 -14.10
C GLU A 267 5.08 -33.36 -14.41
N ALA A 268 3.80 -33.48 -14.75
CA ALA A 268 2.89 -32.35 -14.97
C ALA A 268 2.79 -31.46 -13.73
N PHE A 269 2.70 -32.04 -12.52
CA PHE A 269 2.73 -31.30 -11.27
C PHE A 269 4.09 -30.60 -11.02
N ARG A 270 5.21 -31.29 -11.24
CA ARG A 270 6.55 -30.70 -11.09
C ARG A 270 6.77 -29.54 -12.07
N TRP A 271 6.43 -29.74 -13.33
CA TRP A 271 6.49 -28.71 -14.37
C TRP A 271 5.61 -27.49 -14.01
N THR A 272 4.41 -27.71 -13.48
CA THR A 272 3.53 -26.63 -12.97
C THR A 272 4.23 -25.81 -11.88
N GLN A 273 4.90 -26.48 -10.93
CA GLN A 273 5.69 -25.80 -9.88
C GLN A 273 6.88 -25.02 -10.47
N GLU A 274 7.58 -25.59 -11.45
CA GLU A 274 8.70 -24.92 -12.13
C GLU A 274 8.27 -23.67 -12.91
N VAL A 275 7.18 -23.73 -13.68
CA VAL A 275 6.68 -22.57 -14.45
C VAL A 275 6.28 -21.42 -13.53
N LEU A 276 5.58 -21.73 -12.43
CA LEU A 276 5.24 -20.73 -11.41
C LEU A 276 6.50 -20.16 -10.74
N ALA A 277 7.47 -21.00 -10.37
CA ALA A 277 8.71 -20.54 -9.74
C ALA A 277 9.61 -19.71 -10.67
N ARG A 278 9.63 -20.01 -11.99
CA ARG A 278 10.34 -19.22 -13.01
C ARG A 278 9.69 -17.85 -13.24
N ASN A 279 8.36 -17.75 -13.14
CA ASN A 279 7.61 -16.51 -13.34
C ASN A 279 7.47 -15.66 -12.06
N LEU A 280 7.64 -16.24 -10.87
CA LEU A 280 7.73 -15.52 -9.60
C LEU A 280 9.09 -14.81 -9.47
N ARG A 281 9.13 -13.54 -9.87
CA ARG A 281 10.36 -12.72 -9.87
C ARG A 281 10.87 -12.48 -8.45
N THR A 282 11.95 -13.13 -8.07
CA THR A 282 12.76 -12.77 -6.89
C THR A 282 14.00 -11.96 -7.30
N HIS A 283 14.52 -11.15 -6.38
CA HIS A 283 15.82 -10.51 -6.57
C HIS A 283 16.94 -11.55 -6.55
N ARG A 284 17.77 -11.58 -7.60
CA ARG A 284 18.73 -12.65 -7.89
C ARG A 284 20.14 -12.43 -7.35
N GLU A 285 20.47 -11.22 -6.93
CA GLU A 285 21.83 -10.88 -6.47
C GLU A 285 22.10 -11.46 -5.07
N ALA A 286 23.36 -11.75 -4.78
CA ALA A 286 23.78 -12.39 -3.53
C ALA A 286 23.83 -11.39 -2.34
N GLY A 287 22.74 -10.63 -2.12
CA GLY A 287 22.67 -9.56 -1.13
C GLY A 287 21.40 -9.57 -0.27
N GLN A 288 21.52 -9.06 0.94
CA GLN A 288 20.43 -8.55 1.78
C GLN A 288 20.13 -7.10 1.36
N LEU A 289 18.97 -6.54 1.73
CA LEU A 289 18.66 -5.13 1.44
C LEU A 289 19.64 -4.16 2.12
N CYS A 290 20.23 -4.53 3.26
CA CYS A 290 21.30 -3.77 3.89
C CYS A 290 22.63 -3.84 3.13
N ASP A 291 22.90 -4.93 2.40
CA ASP A 291 24.09 -5.04 1.55
C ASP A 291 23.99 -4.06 0.37
N GLU A 292 22.80 -3.94 -0.23
CA GLU A 292 22.46 -2.99 -1.31
C GLU A 292 22.52 -1.51 -0.84
N GLY A 293 22.06 -1.24 0.39
CA GLY A 293 22.16 0.07 1.04
C GLY A 293 21.31 1.19 0.42
N GLY A 294 21.45 2.40 0.97
CA GLY A 294 20.68 3.59 0.60
C GLY A 294 19.36 3.75 1.37
N VAL A 295 18.44 4.54 0.82
CA VAL A 295 17.18 4.91 1.47
C VAL A 295 16.04 4.02 0.98
N PHE A 296 15.33 3.36 1.89
CA PHE A 296 14.18 2.50 1.59
C PHE A 296 12.92 3.02 2.30
N ALA A 297 11.84 3.22 1.55
CA ALA A 297 10.55 3.61 2.13
C ALA A 297 9.57 2.43 2.10
N LEU A 298 9.06 2.03 3.26
CA LEU A 298 8.05 0.98 3.36
C LEU A 298 6.67 1.58 3.13
N VAL A 299 5.99 1.18 2.06
CA VAL A 299 4.64 1.65 1.67
C VAL A 299 3.64 0.49 1.68
N GLY A 300 2.35 0.78 1.57
CA GLY A 300 1.27 -0.22 1.64
C GLY A 300 0.24 0.06 2.73
N ALA A 301 -0.76 -0.80 2.84
CA ALA A 301 -1.99 -0.53 3.59
C ALA A 301 -1.84 -0.44 5.14
N THR A 302 -2.95 -0.20 5.85
CA THR A 302 -3.05 -0.41 7.30
C THR A 302 -2.83 -1.89 7.66
N GLY A 303 -2.29 -2.15 8.85
CA GLY A 303 -2.19 -3.52 9.41
C GLY A 303 -1.17 -4.48 8.75
N VAL A 304 -0.64 -4.19 7.56
CA VAL A 304 0.29 -5.07 6.82
C VAL A 304 1.70 -5.24 7.44
N GLY A 305 1.94 -4.69 8.63
CA GLY A 305 3.20 -4.91 9.37
C GLY A 305 4.41 -4.09 8.90
N LYS A 306 4.21 -2.89 8.33
CA LYS A 306 5.30 -2.00 7.89
C LYS A 306 6.30 -1.68 9.00
N THR A 307 5.84 -1.19 10.15
CA THR A 307 6.68 -0.86 11.31
C THR A 307 7.49 -2.05 11.82
N THR A 308 6.89 -3.24 11.88
CA THR A 308 7.58 -4.49 12.24
C THR A 308 8.61 -4.90 11.19
N THR A 309 8.32 -4.67 9.90
CA THR A 309 9.24 -4.91 8.78
C THR A 309 10.42 -3.93 8.81
N ALA A 310 10.20 -2.65 9.16
CA ALA A 310 11.26 -1.67 9.38
C ALA A 310 12.17 -2.11 10.54
N ALA A 311 11.59 -2.58 11.64
CA ALA A 311 12.36 -3.11 12.77
C ALA A 311 13.19 -4.35 12.38
N LYS A 312 12.65 -5.28 11.57
CA LYS A 312 13.39 -6.45 11.05
C LYS A 312 14.55 -6.07 10.14
N LEU A 313 14.32 -5.18 9.17
CA LEU A 313 15.36 -4.68 8.26
C LEU A 313 16.46 -3.92 9.02
N ALA A 314 16.08 -3.08 9.98
CA ALA A 314 17.02 -2.39 10.85
C ALA A 314 17.83 -3.39 11.70
N ALA A 315 17.18 -4.34 12.38
CA ALA A 315 17.84 -5.33 13.22
C ALA A 315 18.82 -6.21 12.41
N GLN A 316 18.44 -6.64 11.21
CA GLN A 316 19.32 -7.34 10.28
C GLN A 316 20.55 -6.48 9.93
N CYS A 317 20.36 -5.22 9.53
CA CYS A 317 21.46 -4.32 9.21
C CYS A 317 22.38 -4.04 10.41
N VAL A 318 21.81 -3.82 11.61
CA VAL A 318 22.56 -3.64 12.86
C VAL A 318 23.36 -4.89 13.24
N GLN A 319 22.82 -6.09 13.03
CA GLN A 319 23.52 -7.35 13.30
C GLN A 319 24.73 -7.56 12.38
N THR A 320 24.69 -7.06 11.14
CA THR A 320 25.78 -7.19 10.16
C THR A 320 26.78 -6.03 10.19
N TYR A 321 26.33 -4.80 10.45
CA TYR A 321 27.11 -3.56 10.27
C TYR A 321 27.10 -2.61 11.48
N GLY A 322 26.47 -2.98 12.59
CA GLY A 322 26.42 -2.22 13.85
C GLY A 322 25.40 -1.07 13.86
N PRO A 323 25.02 -0.56 15.05
CA PRO A 323 23.97 0.47 15.18
C PRO A 323 24.27 1.79 14.44
N SER A 324 25.55 2.13 14.33
CA SER A 324 26.01 3.34 13.62
C SER A 324 25.70 3.32 12.12
N SER A 325 25.50 2.15 11.51
CA SER A 325 25.24 1.99 10.08
C SER A 325 23.79 2.30 9.65
N VAL A 326 22.83 2.35 10.59
CA VAL A 326 21.40 2.51 10.32
C VAL A 326 20.90 3.92 10.69
N GLY A 327 19.97 4.43 9.88
CA GLY A 327 19.05 5.52 10.23
C GLY A 327 17.59 5.06 10.17
N LEU A 328 16.77 5.50 11.13
CA LEU A 328 15.33 5.25 11.15
C LEU A 328 14.56 6.57 11.08
N ILE A 329 13.62 6.66 10.14
CA ILE A 329 12.69 7.78 10.00
C ILE A 329 11.28 7.21 10.02
N THR A 330 10.32 7.93 10.62
CA THR A 330 8.89 7.67 10.40
C THR A 330 8.16 8.90 9.86
N LEU A 331 7.13 8.64 9.07
CA LEU A 331 6.14 9.60 8.57
C LEU A 331 4.74 9.35 9.17
N ASP A 332 4.59 8.39 10.11
CA ASP A 332 3.32 8.16 10.81
C ASP A 332 3.17 9.14 12.00
N SER A 333 3.00 10.42 11.65
CA SER A 333 2.74 11.52 12.59
C SER A 333 1.34 11.47 13.21
N TYR A 334 0.43 10.65 12.68
CA TYR A 334 -0.96 10.53 13.14
C TYR A 334 -1.14 9.46 14.22
N ARG A 335 -0.42 8.33 14.14
CA ARG A 335 -0.56 7.21 15.08
C ARG A 335 0.58 7.25 16.10
N VAL A 336 0.36 7.96 17.21
CA VAL A 336 1.29 8.07 18.35
C VAL A 336 1.90 6.70 18.73
N ALA A 337 1.05 5.67 18.90
CA ALA A 337 1.48 4.32 19.24
C ALA A 337 2.39 3.65 18.17
N GLY A 338 2.26 4.03 16.88
CA GLY A 338 3.14 3.55 15.81
C GLY A 338 4.55 4.13 15.92
N TYR A 339 4.66 5.44 16.14
CA TYR A 339 5.96 6.07 16.43
C TYR A 339 6.59 5.53 17.71
N GLU A 340 5.82 5.34 18.79
CA GLU A 340 6.35 4.77 20.03
C GLU A 340 6.78 3.30 19.87
N GLN A 341 6.08 2.51 19.05
CA GLN A 341 6.51 1.16 18.70
C GLN A 341 7.84 1.17 17.93
N LEU A 342 7.99 2.01 16.90
CA LEU A 342 9.25 2.13 16.16
C LEU A 342 10.40 2.63 17.06
N ARG A 343 10.14 3.64 17.90
CA ARG A 343 11.10 4.18 18.87
C ARG A 343 11.54 3.14 19.89
N SER A 344 10.65 2.24 20.29
CA SER A 344 10.97 1.13 21.19
C SER A 344 11.90 0.11 20.53
N TYR A 345 11.63 -0.29 19.28
CA TYR A 345 12.55 -1.13 18.50
C TYR A 345 13.90 -0.43 18.29
N ALA A 346 13.90 0.83 17.88
CA ALA A 346 15.12 1.61 17.65
C ALA A 346 16.02 1.64 18.91
N ARG A 347 15.43 1.93 20.09
CA ARG A 347 16.12 1.90 21.39
C ARG A 347 16.73 0.53 21.69
N MET A 348 16.03 -0.57 21.43
CA MET A 348 16.55 -1.93 21.64
C MET A 348 17.72 -2.28 20.70
N LEU A 349 17.76 -1.66 19.51
CA LEU A 349 18.82 -1.83 18.52
C LEU A 349 19.98 -0.83 18.64
N GLY A 350 19.93 0.10 19.60
CA GLY A 350 20.91 1.19 19.74
C GLY A 350 20.84 2.25 18.62
N VAL A 351 19.70 2.34 17.92
CA VAL A 351 19.45 3.27 16.81
C VAL A 351 18.49 4.39 17.26
N VAL A 352 18.62 5.58 16.68
CA VAL A 352 17.66 6.68 16.90
C VAL A 352 16.59 6.64 15.80
N ALA A 353 15.31 6.66 16.20
CA ALA A 353 14.19 6.89 15.31
C ALA A 353 13.82 8.38 15.29
N HIS A 354 13.80 8.96 14.10
CA HIS A 354 13.44 10.35 13.85
C HIS A 354 12.01 10.45 13.29
N LEU A 355 11.32 11.55 13.55
CA LEU A 355 9.98 11.84 13.03
C LEU A 355 10.09 12.97 12.00
N ALA A 356 9.63 12.73 10.77
CA ALA A 356 9.45 13.76 9.75
C ALA A 356 7.98 14.15 9.66
N HIS A 357 7.70 15.46 9.57
CA HIS A 357 6.34 16.00 9.47
C HIS A 357 5.96 16.44 8.06
N ASP A 358 6.95 16.75 7.22
CA ASP A 358 6.79 17.24 5.85
C ASP A 358 8.02 16.87 4.98
N ARG A 359 7.99 17.27 3.70
CA ARG A 359 9.07 17.01 2.72
C ARG A 359 10.41 17.66 3.12
N ALA A 360 10.39 18.85 3.72
CA ALA A 360 11.62 19.57 4.10
C ALA A 360 12.28 18.92 5.32
N ALA A 361 11.50 18.55 6.34
CA ALA A 361 11.97 17.77 7.48
C ALA A 361 12.50 16.39 7.06
N LEU A 362 11.89 15.75 6.06
CA LEU A 362 12.43 14.51 5.48
C LEU A 362 13.78 14.76 4.78
N GLN A 363 13.92 15.84 4.00
CA GLN A 363 15.17 16.20 3.33
C GLN A 363 16.30 16.51 4.33
N ASP A 364 16.06 17.38 5.33
CA ASP A 364 17.03 17.68 6.40
C ASP A 364 17.49 16.40 7.14
N LEU A 365 16.59 15.43 7.36
CA LEU A 365 16.93 14.14 7.97
C LEU A 365 17.68 13.18 7.04
N LEU A 366 17.39 13.18 5.74
CA LEU A 366 18.14 12.38 4.76
C LEU A 366 19.56 12.92 4.55
N GLU A 367 19.76 14.25 4.61
CA GLU A 367 21.10 14.85 4.65
C GLU A 367 21.85 14.45 5.94
N LEU A 368 21.22 14.57 7.11
CA LEU A 368 21.80 14.18 8.40
C LEU A 368 22.20 12.69 8.45
N LEU A 369 21.45 11.84 7.76
CA LEU A 369 21.65 10.39 7.72
C LEU A 369 22.37 9.92 6.43
N ALA A 370 22.92 10.82 5.60
CA ALA A 370 23.57 10.46 4.34
C ALA A 370 24.80 9.54 4.50
N ASN A 371 25.48 9.62 5.66
CA ASN A 371 26.62 8.76 6.00
C ASN A 371 26.20 7.36 6.56
N LYS A 372 24.90 7.04 6.59
CA LYS A 372 24.38 5.72 6.98
C LYS A 372 24.41 4.77 5.79
N ARG A 373 24.76 3.50 6.03
CA ARG A 373 24.67 2.45 4.99
C ARG A 373 23.22 2.24 4.55
N MET A 374 22.27 2.32 5.49
CA MET A 374 20.85 2.09 5.25
C MET A 374 20.02 3.09 6.04
N VAL A 375 19.07 3.75 5.36
CA VAL A 375 18.03 4.55 6.00
C VAL A 375 16.67 3.93 5.68
N ILE A 376 15.85 3.67 6.70
CA ILE A 376 14.50 3.10 6.52
C ILE A 376 13.47 4.14 6.93
N ILE A 377 12.51 4.41 6.04
CA ILE A 377 11.37 5.29 6.27
C ILE A 377 10.12 4.41 6.47
N ASP A 378 9.56 4.42 7.68
CA ASP A 378 8.26 3.77 7.98
C ASP A 378 7.11 4.76 7.75
N THR A 379 6.17 4.41 6.86
CA THR A 379 5.08 5.31 6.46
C THR A 379 3.78 5.00 7.20
N ALA A 380 2.88 5.98 7.25
CA ALA A 380 1.56 5.82 7.85
C ALA A 380 0.77 4.64 7.24
N GLY A 381 -0.06 3.98 8.05
CA GLY A 381 -1.08 3.08 7.56
C GLY A 381 -2.24 3.85 6.92
N LEU A 382 -2.40 3.76 5.60
CA LEU A 382 -3.56 4.28 4.87
C LEU A 382 -4.38 3.12 4.30
N GLY A 383 -5.70 3.29 4.15
CA GLY A 383 -6.53 2.31 3.45
C GLY A 383 -6.29 2.41 1.94
N GLN A 384 -6.43 1.32 1.18
CA GLN A 384 -6.12 1.29 -0.26
C GLN A 384 -7.05 2.15 -1.15
N LYS A 385 -8.06 2.77 -0.57
CA LYS A 385 -8.98 3.74 -1.20
C LYS A 385 -8.89 5.15 -0.57
N ASP A 386 -7.87 5.39 0.25
CA ASP A 386 -7.62 6.66 0.92
C ASP A 386 -6.87 7.63 -0.02
N PRO A 387 -7.42 8.82 -0.34
CA PRO A 387 -6.79 9.74 -1.30
C PRO A 387 -5.41 10.23 -0.85
N ARG A 388 -5.11 10.19 0.46
CA ARG A 388 -3.81 10.60 1.03
C ARG A 388 -2.67 9.68 0.63
N ILE A 389 -2.95 8.54 -0.02
CA ILE A 389 -1.90 7.75 -0.69
C ILE A 389 -1.19 8.61 -1.73
N ALA A 390 -1.89 9.45 -2.51
CA ALA A 390 -1.25 10.33 -3.48
C ALA A 390 -0.27 11.31 -2.81
N GLU A 391 -0.70 11.98 -1.74
CA GLU A 391 0.13 12.91 -0.95
C GLU A 391 1.38 12.23 -0.37
N MET A 392 1.21 11.02 0.20
CA MET A 392 2.31 10.23 0.75
C MET A 392 3.31 9.79 -0.33
N MET A 393 2.82 9.37 -1.50
CA MET A 393 3.68 8.91 -2.59
C MET A 393 4.37 10.07 -3.31
N GLU A 394 3.75 11.26 -3.37
CA GLU A 394 4.37 12.49 -3.84
C GLU A 394 5.49 12.95 -2.90
N LEU A 395 5.25 12.95 -1.57
CA LEU A 395 6.27 13.29 -0.55
C LEU A 395 7.49 12.36 -0.63
N LEU A 396 7.25 11.07 -0.92
CA LEU A 396 8.28 10.06 -1.15
C LEU A 396 8.86 10.06 -2.56
N ASP A 397 8.44 10.98 -3.45
CA ASP A 397 8.94 11.03 -4.81
C ASP A 397 10.32 11.70 -4.87
N SER A 398 11.33 10.84 -4.87
CA SER A 398 12.75 11.15 -5.09
C SER A 398 13.44 9.90 -5.65
N PRO A 399 14.34 10.03 -6.64
CA PRO A 399 15.09 8.88 -7.16
C PRO A 399 16.02 8.23 -6.13
N SER A 400 16.32 8.91 -5.01
CA SER A 400 17.08 8.31 -3.90
C SER A 400 16.25 7.36 -3.02
N ILE A 401 14.91 7.43 -3.07
CA ILE A 401 14.02 6.69 -2.17
C ILE A 401 13.50 5.42 -2.86
N LYS A 402 14.04 4.28 -2.44
CA LYS A 402 13.68 2.95 -2.94
C LYS A 402 12.34 2.50 -2.31
N LYS A 403 11.24 2.72 -3.02
CA LYS A 403 9.87 2.44 -2.55
C LYS A 403 9.62 0.91 -2.50
N LEU A 404 9.40 0.34 -1.31
CA LEU A 404 9.13 -1.09 -1.08
C LEU A 404 7.68 -1.29 -0.59
N LEU A 405 6.86 -1.98 -1.39
CA LEU A 405 5.46 -2.24 -1.05
C LEU A 405 5.34 -3.46 -0.13
N VAL A 406 4.76 -3.30 1.05
CA VAL A 406 4.50 -4.39 2.00
C VAL A 406 3.07 -4.90 1.80
N LEU A 407 2.94 -6.20 1.47
CA LEU A 407 1.65 -6.88 1.28
C LEU A 407 1.46 -7.98 2.33
N ASN A 408 0.25 -8.10 2.87
CA ASN A 408 -0.14 -9.20 3.75
C ASN A 408 -0.34 -10.49 2.92
N ALA A 409 0.48 -11.51 3.14
CA ALA A 409 0.42 -12.78 2.41
C ALA A 409 -0.88 -13.57 2.62
N GLY A 410 -1.61 -13.31 3.72
CA GLY A 410 -2.92 -13.91 4.01
C GLY A 410 -4.14 -13.11 3.49
N ALA A 411 -3.93 -12.02 2.75
CA ALA A 411 -5.03 -11.24 2.17
C ALA A 411 -5.67 -11.90 0.94
N HIS A 412 -6.91 -11.51 0.63
CA HIS A 412 -7.61 -12.00 -0.58
C HIS A 412 -7.03 -11.38 -1.86
N GLY A 413 -7.17 -12.08 -3.00
CA GLY A 413 -6.64 -11.65 -4.29
C GLY A 413 -7.08 -10.25 -4.68
N ASP A 414 -8.38 -9.96 -4.60
CA ASP A 414 -8.93 -8.64 -4.93
C ASP A 414 -8.36 -7.53 -4.03
N THR A 415 -8.16 -7.81 -2.73
CA THR A 415 -7.56 -6.85 -1.78
C THR A 415 -6.08 -6.60 -2.10
N LEU A 416 -5.34 -7.64 -2.48
CA LEU A 416 -3.96 -7.53 -2.92
C LEU A 416 -3.85 -6.72 -4.22
N ASP A 417 -4.75 -6.94 -5.18
CA ASP A 417 -4.84 -6.18 -6.41
C ASP A 417 -5.21 -4.71 -6.15
N GLU A 418 -6.20 -4.40 -5.31
CA GLU A 418 -6.52 -3.02 -4.94
C GLU A 418 -5.31 -2.29 -4.32
N VAL A 419 -4.58 -2.95 -3.40
CA VAL A 419 -3.35 -2.39 -2.84
C VAL A 419 -2.28 -2.19 -3.92
N VAL A 420 -2.06 -3.17 -4.81
CA VAL A 420 -1.01 -3.06 -5.84
C VAL A 420 -1.31 -1.90 -6.81
N HIS A 421 -2.55 -1.78 -7.30
CA HIS A 421 -2.93 -0.66 -8.17
C HIS A 421 -2.75 0.71 -7.51
N ALA A 422 -3.02 0.83 -6.20
CA ALA A 422 -2.87 2.09 -5.46
C ALA A 422 -1.42 2.58 -5.30
N TYR A 423 -0.41 1.71 -5.46
CA TYR A 423 1.00 2.06 -5.22
C TYR A 423 1.94 1.88 -6.45
N VAL A 424 1.58 1.05 -7.45
CA VAL A 424 2.48 0.70 -8.57
C VAL A 424 2.92 1.89 -9.44
N GLY A 425 2.06 2.88 -9.66
CA GLY A 425 2.34 4.03 -10.54
C GLY A 425 3.50 4.95 -10.11
N SER A 426 4.14 4.66 -8.98
CA SER A 426 5.19 5.48 -8.34
C SER A 426 6.62 4.96 -8.55
N GLY A 427 6.80 3.84 -9.24
CA GLY A 427 8.10 3.17 -9.40
C GLY A 427 8.53 2.42 -8.13
N LEU A 428 8.05 1.18 -7.98
CA LEU A 428 8.41 0.31 -6.84
C LEU A 428 9.75 -0.40 -7.07
N HIS A 429 10.63 -0.35 -6.06
CA HIS A 429 11.88 -1.13 -5.98
C HIS A 429 11.62 -2.63 -5.68
N GLY A 430 10.39 -2.95 -5.33
CA GLY A 430 9.88 -4.31 -5.17
C GLY A 430 8.85 -4.45 -4.05
N VAL A 431 8.55 -5.71 -3.71
CA VAL A 431 7.55 -6.09 -2.72
C VAL A 431 8.19 -6.86 -1.57
N ILE A 432 7.61 -6.71 -0.38
CA ILE A 432 7.82 -7.58 0.78
C ILE A 432 6.49 -8.28 1.09
N LEU A 433 6.50 -9.60 1.23
CA LEU A 433 5.36 -10.33 1.78
C LEU A 433 5.51 -10.44 3.30
N SER A 434 4.49 -10.03 4.05
CA SER A 434 4.41 -10.16 5.51
C SER A 434 3.33 -11.15 5.93
N LYS A 435 3.33 -11.55 7.21
CA LYS A 435 2.32 -12.44 7.81
C LYS A 435 2.18 -13.79 7.10
N LEU A 436 3.30 -14.36 6.58
CA LEU A 436 3.28 -15.68 5.95
C LEU A 436 2.87 -16.79 6.93
N ASP A 437 3.13 -16.58 8.21
CA ASP A 437 2.73 -17.39 9.36
C ASP A 437 1.21 -17.38 9.63
N GLU A 438 0.51 -16.30 9.23
CA GLU A 438 -0.96 -16.19 9.35
C GLU A 438 -1.69 -16.65 8.06
N ALA A 439 -0.95 -16.92 6.98
CA ALA A 439 -1.52 -17.06 5.63
C ALA A 439 -2.05 -18.48 5.35
N ALA A 440 -3.37 -18.68 5.48
CA ALA A 440 -4.03 -19.96 5.19
C ALA A 440 -3.84 -20.46 3.73
N LYS A 441 -3.61 -19.55 2.78
CA LYS A 441 -3.28 -19.84 1.37
C LYS A 441 -2.30 -18.79 0.86
N LEU A 442 -1.13 -19.20 0.35
CA LEU A 442 -0.15 -18.29 -0.26
C LEU A 442 -0.44 -18.01 -1.75
N GLY A 443 -1.31 -18.80 -2.40
CA GLY A 443 -1.63 -18.66 -3.83
C GLY A 443 -2.01 -17.25 -4.26
N PRO A 444 -2.92 -16.52 -3.57
CA PRO A 444 -3.34 -15.17 -3.97
C PRO A 444 -2.17 -14.17 -3.98
N ALA A 445 -1.25 -14.27 -3.02
CA ALA A 445 -0.08 -13.41 -2.94
C ALA A 445 0.92 -13.70 -4.08
N LEU A 446 1.18 -14.97 -4.38
CA LEU A 446 2.09 -15.34 -5.48
C LEU A 446 1.47 -15.06 -6.86
N ASP A 447 0.16 -15.27 -7.00
CA ASP A 447 -0.63 -14.93 -8.18
C ASP A 447 -0.56 -13.43 -8.50
N THR A 448 -0.78 -12.58 -7.49
CA THR A 448 -0.64 -11.12 -7.61
C THR A 448 0.77 -10.73 -8.05
N LEU A 449 1.82 -11.27 -7.41
CA LEU A 449 3.21 -11.01 -7.79
C LEU A 449 3.52 -11.42 -9.23
N ILE A 450 2.98 -12.55 -9.69
CA ILE A 450 3.14 -13.04 -11.07
C ILE A 450 2.39 -12.15 -12.07
N ARG A 451 1.12 -11.83 -11.85
CA ARG A 451 0.32 -11.00 -12.79
C ARG A 451 0.87 -9.59 -12.93
N HIS A 452 1.20 -8.95 -11.82
CA HIS A 452 1.77 -7.59 -11.79
C HIS A 452 3.29 -7.55 -12.02
N GLN A 453 3.92 -8.71 -12.27
CA GLN A 453 5.35 -8.83 -12.60
C GLN A 453 6.30 -8.16 -11.58
N LEU A 454 5.90 -8.18 -10.31
CA LEU A 454 6.55 -7.47 -9.20
C LEU A 454 7.76 -8.27 -8.67
N VAL A 455 8.86 -7.57 -8.35
CA VAL A 455 10.07 -8.20 -7.81
C VAL A 455 9.95 -8.37 -6.30
N LEU A 456 9.88 -9.61 -5.82
CA LEU A 456 9.87 -9.96 -4.41
C LEU A 456 11.28 -9.80 -3.80
N ARG A 457 11.39 -9.03 -2.71
CA ARG A 457 12.66 -8.63 -2.07
C ARG A 457 12.88 -9.26 -0.68
N GLY A 458 11.81 -9.66 0.01
CA GLY A 458 11.90 -10.21 1.36
C GLY A 458 10.58 -10.79 1.88
N LEU A 459 10.70 -11.59 2.94
CA LEU A 459 9.59 -12.30 3.60
C LEU A 459 9.63 -12.05 5.11
N SER A 460 8.46 -11.80 5.71
CA SER A 460 8.28 -11.77 7.16
C SER A 460 7.36 -12.91 7.61
N THR A 461 7.92 -13.87 8.34
CA THR A 461 7.35 -15.20 8.64
C THR A 461 7.04 -15.42 10.13
N GLY A 462 6.58 -14.38 10.82
CA GLY A 462 6.40 -14.38 12.28
C GLY A 462 6.60 -13.00 12.90
N GLN A 463 6.68 -12.94 14.23
CA GLN A 463 6.69 -11.72 15.03
C GLN A 463 8.06 -11.34 15.62
N ARG A 464 9.03 -12.26 15.66
CA ARG A 464 10.38 -12.06 16.23
C ARG A 464 11.23 -11.13 15.37
N VAL A 465 12.17 -10.42 15.99
CA VAL A 465 12.99 -9.39 15.36
C VAL A 465 14.44 -9.56 15.83
N PRO A 466 15.41 -9.91 14.94
CA PRO A 466 15.30 -10.02 13.48
C PRO A 466 14.76 -11.37 12.94
N GLU A 467 14.59 -12.40 13.77
CA GLU A 467 14.72 -13.80 13.35
C GLU A 467 13.66 -14.26 12.33
N ASP A 468 12.44 -13.72 12.39
CA ASP A 468 11.35 -14.10 11.48
C ASP A 468 11.40 -13.29 10.16
N TRP A 469 12.60 -13.08 9.62
CA TRP A 469 12.88 -12.38 8.36
C TRP A 469 13.72 -13.25 7.44
N GLN A 470 13.27 -13.43 6.20
CA GLN A 470 13.89 -14.35 5.24
C GLN A 470 14.05 -13.73 3.85
N ARG A 471 15.11 -14.13 3.13
CA ARG A 471 15.22 -13.88 1.68
C ARG A 471 14.19 -14.75 0.94
N PRO A 472 13.61 -14.29 -0.18
CA PRO A 472 12.57 -15.04 -0.89
C PRO A 472 13.15 -16.12 -1.82
N ASP A 473 12.82 -17.38 -1.57
CA ASP A 473 13.09 -18.49 -2.49
C ASP A 473 11.81 -18.89 -3.26
N ALA A 474 11.78 -18.62 -4.57
CA ALA A 474 10.60 -18.86 -5.41
C ALA A 474 10.19 -20.35 -5.47
N PRO A 475 11.10 -21.32 -5.70
CA PRO A 475 10.78 -22.74 -5.59
C PRO A 475 10.14 -23.13 -4.26
N THR A 476 10.65 -22.66 -3.11
CA THR A 476 10.08 -22.99 -1.80
C THR A 476 8.70 -22.33 -1.60
N LEU A 477 8.53 -21.07 -1.97
CA LEU A 477 7.25 -20.38 -1.91
C LEU A 477 6.16 -21.08 -2.73
N VAL A 478 6.48 -21.54 -3.95
CA VAL A 478 5.55 -22.27 -4.82
C VAL A 478 5.28 -23.69 -4.30
N ARG A 479 6.28 -24.38 -3.73
CA ARG A 479 6.03 -25.66 -3.05
C ARG A 479 5.09 -25.48 -1.86
N LEU A 480 5.26 -24.42 -1.07
CA LEU A 480 4.39 -24.10 0.08
C LEU A 480 2.97 -23.72 -0.35
N SER A 481 2.79 -22.86 -1.35
CA SER A 481 1.45 -22.49 -1.85
C SER A 481 0.69 -23.71 -2.39
N MET A 482 1.39 -24.66 -3.00
CA MET A 482 0.81 -25.90 -3.52
C MET A 482 0.72 -27.03 -2.49
N ALA A 483 1.34 -26.90 -1.31
CA ALA A 483 1.29 -27.91 -0.25
C ALA A 483 -0.06 -27.97 0.48
N THR A 484 -0.88 -26.91 0.44
CA THR A 484 -2.17 -26.85 1.15
C THR A 484 -3.08 -28.03 0.78
N SER A 485 -3.33 -28.90 1.75
CA SER A 485 -4.16 -30.11 1.68
C SER A 485 -5.45 -30.02 2.51
N SER A 486 -5.60 -28.94 3.29
CA SER A 486 -6.80 -28.65 4.07
C SER A 486 -8.02 -28.53 3.16
N LYS A 487 -9.13 -29.17 3.55
CA LYS A 487 -10.44 -29.03 2.88
C LYS A 487 -11.08 -27.73 3.34
N SER A 488 -10.97 -26.66 2.55
CA SER A 488 -11.61 -25.40 2.88
C SER A 488 -13.08 -25.39 2.47
N SER A 489 -13.94 -24.74 3.25
CA SER A 489 -15.32 -24.40 2.82
C SER A 489 -15.36 -23.46 1.61
N PHE A 490 -14.22 -22.80 1.31
CA PHE A 490 -14.01 -21.94 0.15
C PHE A 490 -13.32 -22.66 -1.02
N ASP A 491 -13.12 -23.98 -0.95
CA ASP A 491 -12.57 -24.76 -2.07
C ASP A 491 -13.69 -25.25 -2.99
N PRO A 492 -13.59 -25.05 -4.32
CA PRO A 492 -14.53 -25.65 -5.26
C PRO A 492 -14.52 -27.17 -5.14
N LYS A 493 -15.70 -27.78 -5.14
CA LYS A 493 -15.87 -29.22 -5.39
C LYS A 493 -15.67 -29.50 -6.88
N GLU A 494 -15.36 -30.75 -7.22
CA GLU A 494 -15.12 -31.16 -8.61
C GLU A 494 -16.39 -30.99 -9.48
N ALA A 495 -17.56 -31.31 -8.92
CA ALA A 495 -18.87 -31.04 -9.52
C ALA A 495 -19.21 -29.53 -9.64
N GLU A 496 -18.46 -28.65 -8.98
CA GLU A 496 -18.68 -27.20 -9.01
C GLU A 496 -17.81 -26.49 -10.06
N LEU A 497 -16.76 -27.15 -10.57
CA LEU A 497 -15.86 -26.62 -11.61
C LEU A 497 -16.58 -26.01 -12.83
N PRO A 498 -17.65 -26.63 -13.40
CA PRO A 498 -18.40 -26.02 -14.51
C PRO A 498 -18.89 -24.60 -14.23
N PHE A 499 -19.31 -24.32 -12.98
CA PHE A 499 -19.90 -23.04 -12.60
C PHE A 499 -18.87 -21.95 -12.30
N TYR A 500 -17.60 -22.32 -12.07
CA TYR A 500 -16.49 -21.35 -11.93
C TYR A 500 -16.02 -20.78 -13.28
N PHE A 501 -16.48 -21.33 -14.40
CA PHE A 501 -16.11 -20.88 -15.74
C PHE A 501 -17.30 -20.47 -16.62
N THR A 502 -18.55 -20.70 -16.19
CA THR A 502 -19.75 -20.03 -16.73
C THR A 502 -20.07 -18.75 -15.96
N GLU A 503 -20.66 -17.75 -16.62
CA GLU A 503 -21.47 -16.73 -15.94
C GLU A 503 -22.63 -17.35 -15.12
N SER A 504 -22.97 -16.71 -14.00
CA SER A 504 -23.60 -17.30 -12.80
C SER A 504 -25.09 -17.64 -12.92
N GLY A 505 -25.37 -18.84 -13.46
CA GLY A 505 -26.71 -19.44 -13.50
C GLY A 505 -27.24 -19.96 -12.15
N GLN A 506 -27.63 -19.05 -11.24
CA GLN A 506 -28.39 -19.30 -10.00
C GLN A 506 -28.04 -20.58 -9.18
N VAL A 507 -26.86 -20.62 -8.56
CA VAL A 507 -26.67 -21.43 -7.34
C VAL A 507 -27.31 -20.66 -6.18
N ARG A 508 -28.56 -20.98 -5.83
CA ARG A 508 -29.24 -20.37 -4.68
C ARG A 508 -28.76 -21.00 -3.37
N VAL A 509 -28.12 -20.20 -2.52
CA VAL A 509 -27.90 -20.57 -1.11
C VAL A 509 -29.28 -20.61 -0.43
N PRO A 510 -29.65 -21.70 0.28
CA PRO A 510 -30.86 -21.74 1.08
C PRO A 510 -30.69 -20.90 2.36
N LEU A 511 -31.03 -19.62 2.26
CA LEU A 511 -31.17 -18.74 3.42
C LEU A 511 -32.53 -19.02 4.07
N ASP A 512 -32.56 -19.30 5.38
CA ASP A 512 -33.82 -19.50 6.11
C ASP A 512 -34.62 -18.19 6.17
N GLY A 513 -35.92 -18.25 5.93
CA GLY A 513 -36.83 -17.11 5.76
C GLY A 513 -37.14 -16.32 7.03
N ARG A 514 -36.26 -16.41 8.04
CA ARG A 514 -36.33 -15.70 9.33
C ARG A 514 -35.44 -14.45 9.37
N HIS A 515 -34.56 -14.27 8.39
CA HIS A 515 -33.54 -13.21 8.35
C HIS A 515 -33.41 -12.57 6.95
N VAL A 516 -34.55 -12.32 6.28
CA VAL A 516 -34.68 -11.49 5.07
C VAL A 516 -35.75 -10.45 5.33
#